data_AF-A0A7Y2K7S1-F1
#
_entry.id   AF-A0A7Y2K7S1-F1
#
_cell.length_a   1.000
_cell.length_b   1.000
_cell.length_c   1.000
_cell.angle_alpha   90.00
_cell.angle_beta   90.00
_cell.angle_gamma   90.00
#
_symmetry.space_group_name_H-M   'P 1'
#
loop_
_entity.id
_entity.type
_entity.pdbx_description
1 polymer ?
#
loop_
_entity_poly.entity_id
_entity_poly.type
_entity_poly.pdbx_seq_one_letter_code
_entity_poly.pdbx_strand_id
1 'polypeptide(L)'
;MELSEVILKKANEYSEYTASNLSKLIQIKSLSSEEKEVVTEIVRMMEEAGFDEVRIDGLGNAIGRIGNGKKIIAVDGHIDT
;
A
#
# COMPACT_ATOMS: atom_id res chain seq x y z
N MET A 1 -9.30 -7.67 24.93
CA MET A 1 -8.52 -8.16 23.77
C MET A 1 -7.41 -7.15 23.57
N GLU A 2 -6.17 -7.59 23.71
CA GLU A 2 -5.01 -6.72 23.54
C GLU A 2 -4.95 -6.21 22.09
N LEU A 3 -4.41 -5.01 21.86
CA LEU A 3 -4.38 -4.43 20.51
C LEU A 3 -3.63 -5.32 19.52
N SER A 4 -2.59 -6.02 19.98
CA SER A 4 -1.83 -7.01 19.20
C SER A 4 -2.70 -8.17 18.71
N GLU A 5 -3.65 -8.65 19.52
CA GLU A 5 -4.57 -9.72 19.15
C GLU A 5 -5.58 -9.25 18.09
N VAL A 6 -6.06 -7.99 18.21
CA VAL A 6 -6.92 -7.37 17.19
C VAL A 6 -6.18 -7.27 15.86
N ILE A 7 -4.93 -6.79 15.87
CA ILE A 7 -4.09 -6.65 14.68
C ILE A 7 -3.85 -8.02 14.04
N LEU A 8 -3.48 -9.03 14.82
CA LEU A 8 -3.22 -10.37 14.30
C LEU A 8 -4.49 -10.99 13.69
N LYS A 9 -5.65 -10.83 14.35
CA LYS A 9 -6.93 -11.28 13.81
C LYS A 9 -7.24 -10.62 12.47
N LYS A 10 -7.06 -9.30 12.37
CA LYS A 10 -7.28 -8.55 11.13
C LYS A 10 -6.31 -8.94 10.01
N ALA A 11 -5.04 -9.14 10.33
CA ALA A 11 -4.06 -9.63 9.37
C ALA A 11 -4.46 -10.99 8.77
N ASN A 12 -4.98 -11.90 9.60
CA ASN A 12 -5.50 -13.19 9.14
C ASN A 12 -6.78 -13.04 8.30
N GLU A 13 -7.70 -12.14 8.68
CA GLU A 13 -8.92 -11.85 7.89
C GLU A 13 -8.59 -11.29 6.50
N TYR A 14 -7.49 -10.54 6.36
CA TYR A 14 -7.08 -9.92 5.11
C TYR A 14 -6.02 -10.69 4.31
N SER A 15 -5.71 -11.94 4.70
CA SER A 15 -4.65 -12.72 4.05
C SER A 15 -4.88 -12.91 2.55
N GLU A 16 -6.09 -13.34 2.16
CA GLU A 16 -6.48 -13.54 0.76
C GLU A 16 -6.51 -12.24 -0.03
N TYR A 17 -7.03 -11.17 0.58
CA TYR A 17 -7.03 -9.83 -0.02
C TYR A 17 -5.60 -9.35 -0.31
N THR A 18 -4.70 -9.52 0.68
CA THR A 18 -3.29 -9.15 0.57
C THR A 18 -2.59 -9.97 -0.52
N ALA A 19 -2.82 -11.29 -0.55
CA ALA A 19 -2.24 -12.18 -1.55
C ALA A 19 -2.74 -11.87 -2.97
N SER A 20 -4.03 -11.57 -3.13
CA SER A 20 -4.61 -11.16 -4.42
C SER A 20 -4.02 -9.85 -4.92
N ASN A 21 -3.86 -8.86 -4.04
CA ASN A 21 -3.23 -7.60 -4.40
C ASN A 21 -1.77 -7.78 -4.79
N LEU A 22 -0.99 -8.56 -4.02
CA LEU A 22 0.38 -8.89 -4.38
C LEU A 22 0.45 -9.60 -5.75
N SER A 23 -0.45 -10.56 -6.00
CA SER A 23 -0.52 -11.26 -7.28
C SER A 23 -0.75 -10.31 -8.46
N LYS A 24 -1.56 -9.26 -8.30
CA LYS A 24 -1.74 -8.23 -9.33
C LYS A 24 -0.47 -7.41 -9.54
N LEU A 25 0.19 -6.99 -8.45
CA LEU A 25 1.41 -6.19 -8.54
C LEU A 25 2.53 -6.94 -9.28
N ILE A 26 2.76 -8.22 -9.00
CA ILE A 26 3.83 -9.00 -9.67
C ILE A 26 3.56 -9.26 -11.15
N GLN A 27 2.31 -9.12 -11.62
CA GLN A 27 1.98 -9.25 -13.04
C GLN A 27 2.31 -7.99 -13.83
N ILE A 28 2.48 -6.86 -13.15
CA ILE A 28 2.87 -5.58 -13.72
C ILE A 28 4.40 -5.52 -13.68
N LYS A 29 5.03 -5.29 -14.83
CA LYS A 29 6.48 -5.09 -14.85
C LYS A 29 6.82 -3.74 -14.22
N SER A 30 7.76 -3.75 -13.29
CA SER A 30 8.23 -2.54 -12.60
C SER A 30 9.75 -2.44 -12.67
N LEU A 31 10.30 -2.49 -13.89
CA LEU A 31 11.74 -2.25 -14.07
C LEU A 31 12.08 -0.84 -13.57
N SER A 32 13.29 -0.65 -13.04
CA SER A 32 13.69 0.67 -12.56
C SER A 32 13.54 1.74 -13.67
N SER A 33 12.87 2.86 -13.36
CA SER A 33 12.42 3.92 -14.28
C SER A 33 11.19 3.60 -15.16
N GLU A 34 10.57 2.43 -15.02
CA GLU A 34 9.36 2.01 -15.73
C GLU A 34 8.19 1.65 -14.78
N GLU A 35 8.16 2.24 -13.58
CA GLU A 35 7.26 1.85 -12.49
C GLU A 35 5.84 2.45 -12.59
N LYS A 36 5.57 3.29 -13.58
CA LYS A 36 4.32 4.08 -13.67
C LYS A 36 3.05 3.24 -13.53
N GLU A 37 3.02 2.06 -14.15
CA GLU A 37 1.86 1.17 -14.09
C GLU A 37 1.67 0.58 -12.69
N VAL A 38 2.75 0.13 -12.04
CA VAL A 38 2.68 -0.43 -10.68
C VAL A 38 2.32 0.65 -9.66
N VAL A 39 2.84 1.88 -9.82
CA VAL A 39 2.46 3.04 -8.99
C VAL A 39 0.96 3.32 -9.09
N THR A 40 0.42 3.29 -10.31
CA THR A 40 -1.00 3.56 -10.56
C THR A 40 -1.88 2.50 -9.90
N GLU A 41 -1.48 1.22 -9.97
CA GLU A 41 -2.21 0.14 -9.33
C GLU A 41 -2.14 0.21 -7.80
N ILE A 42 -0.99 0.60 -7.23
CA ILE A 42 -0.85 0.81 -5.78
C ILE A 42 -1.75 1.94 -5.30
N VAL A 43 -1.81 3.06 -6.03
CA VAL A 43 -2.72 4.17 -5.71
C VAL A 43 -4.17 3.69 -5.69
N ARG A 44 -4.61 2.94 -6.71
CA ARG A 44 -5.95 2.34 -6.75
C ARG A 44 -6.22 1.43 -5.55
N MET A 45 -5.24 0.60 -5.15
CA MET A 45 -5.35 -0.29 -3.99
C MET A 45 -5.42 0.50 -2.66
N MET A 46 -4.67 1.60 -2.53
CA MET A 46 -4.73 2.46 -1.34
C MET A 46 -6.09 3.16 -1.21
N GLU A 47 -6.64 3.65 -2.32
CA GLU A 47 -7.99 4.23 -2.35
C GLU A 47 -9.06 3.19 -1.98
N GLU A 48 -8.96 1.98 -2.56
CA GLU A 48 -9.87 0.85 -2.25
C GLU A 48 -9.78 0.42 -0.77
N ALA A 49 -8.58 0.47 -0.19
CA ALA A 49 -8.34 0.18 1.23
C ALA A 49 -8.81 1.30 2.18
N GLY A 50 -9.26 2.44 1.65
CA GLY A 50 -9.83 3.54 2.44
C GLY A 50 -8.79 4.45 3.09
N PHE A 51 -7.66 4.68 2.43
CA PHE A 51 -6.71 5.72 2.86
C PHE A 51 -7.36 7.12 2.79
N ASP A 52 -7.02 8.00 3.73
CA ASP A 52 -7.59 9.35 3.81
C ASP A 52 -7.04 10.27 2.72
N GLU A 53 -5.77 10.09 2.37
CA GLU A 53 -5.11 10.79 1.27
C GLU A 53 -4.29 9.78 0.46
N VAL A 54 -4.43 9.82 -0.86
CA VAL A 54 -3.62 9.05 -1.80
C VAL A 54 -3.16 9.98 -2.90
N ARG A 55 -1.86 9.97 -3.20
CA ARG A 55 -1.29 10.80 -4.27
C ARG A 55 -0.02 10.19 -4.84
N ILE A 56 0.30 10.60 -6.06
CA ILE A 56 1.62 10.40 -6.65
C ILE A 56 2.40 11.71 -6.45
N ASP A 57 3.64 11.63 -5.95
CA ASP A 57 4.49 12.82 -5.80
C ASP A 57 5.15 13.25 -7.13
N GLY A 58 5.97 14.30 -7.08
CA GLY A 58 6.67 14.81 -8.27
C GLY A 58 7.76 13.89 -8.83
N LEU A 59 8.12 12.82 -8.10
CA LEU A 59 9.12 11.83 -8.49
C LEU A 59 8.49 10.52 -8.99
N GLY A 60 7.17 10.36 -8.83
CA GLY A 60 6.45 9.15 -9.22
C GLY A 60 6.19 8.18 -8.08
N ASN A 61 6.46 8.54 -6.83
CA ASN A 61 6.19 7.66 -5.68
C ASN A 61 4.70 7.66 -5.31
N ALA A 62 4.15 6.48 -5.01
CA ALA A 62 2.84 6.36 -4.38
C ALA A 62 2.94 6.73 -2.89
N ILE A 63 2.16 7.72 -2.46
CA ILE A 63 2.10 8.17 -1.07
C ILE A 63 0.66 8.04 -0.58
N GLY A 64 0.49 7.26 0.49
CA GLY A 64 -0.77 7.10 1.21
C GLY A 64 -0.67 7.64 2.64
N ARG A 65 -1.76 8.23 3.14
CA ARG A 65 -1.88 8.67 4.53
C ARG A 65 -3.17 8.15 5.17
N ILE A 66 -3.06 7.76 6.45
CA ILE A 66 -4.19 7.39 7.30
C ILE A 66 -4.07 8.19 8.61
N GLY A 67 -5.14 8.90 8.96
CA GLY A 67 -5.29 9.70 10.16
C GLY A 67 -4.53 11.03 10.15
N ASN A 68 -4.69 11.79 11.24
CA ASN A 68 -4.15 13.14 11.43
C ASN A 68 -3.57 13.39 12.83
N GLY A 69 -3.12 12.33 13.51
CA GLY A 69 -2.59 12.39 14.88
C GLY A 69 -1.22 13.06 15.01
N LYS A 70 -0.85 13.42 16.25
CA LYS A 70 0.44 14.08 16.56
C LYS A 70 1.67 13.17 16.36
N LYS A 71 1.50 11.85 16.48
CA LYS A 71 2.56 10.86 16.25
C LYS A 71 2.38 10.30 14.85
N ILE A 72 3.46 10.29 14.08
CA ILE A 72 3.48 9.82 12.68
C ILE A 72 4.37 8.58 12.63
N ILE A 73 3.88 7.53 11.98
CA ILE A 73 4.65 6.33 11.63
C ILE A 73 4.75 6.32 10.11
N ALA A 74 5.97 6.29 9.59
CA ALA A 74 6.22 6.14 8.16
C ALA A 74 6.59 4.68 7.87
N VAL A 75 5.93 4.10 6.87
CA VAL A 75 6.30 2.80 6.30
C VAL A 75 6.86 3.11 4.92
N ASP A 76 8.15 2.85 4.74
CA ASP A 76 8.87 3.11 3.49
C ASP A 76 9.19 1.79 2.79
N GLY A 77 9.02 1.77 1.47
CA GLY A 77 9.15 0.57 0.65
C GLY A 77 9.35 0.89 -0.82
N HIS A 78 10.07 0.00 -1.50
CA HIS A 78 10.41 0.08 -2.92
C HIS A 78 9.58 -0.93 -3.72
N ILE A 79 9.24 -0.57 -4.96
CA ILE A 79 8.29 -1.31 -5.82
C ILE A 79 8.92 -1.75 -7.14
N ASP A 80 10.14 -1.30 -7.43
CA ASP A 80 10.91 -1.68 -8.60
C ASP A 80 11.52 -3.09 -8.43
N THR A 81 11.80 -3.74 -9.56
CA THR A 81 12.37 -5.11 -9.64
C THR A 81 13.42 -5.23 -10.73
#